data_AF-A0A436W0J2-F1
#
_entry.id   AF-A0A436W0J2-F1
#
_cell.length_a   1.000
_cell.length_b   1.000
_cell.length_c   1.000
_cell.angle_alpha   90.00
_cell.angle_beta   90.00
_cell.angle_gamma   90.00
#
_symmetry.space_group_name_H-M   'P 1'
#
loop_
_entity.id
_entity.type
_entity.pdbx_description
1 polymer ?
#
loop_
_entity_poly.entity_id
_entity_poly.type
_entity_poly.pdbx_seq_one_letter_code
_entity_poly.pdbx_strand_id
1 'polypeptide(L)' 'HPGLYPKVIVHGHTPVPEAEVMANRVNVDTLAWHSGTLSALVVDGAEKRILTVEGRPFQS' A
#
# COMPACT_ATOMS: atom_id res chain seq x y z
N HIS A 1 -6.14 -10.73 18.87
CA HIS A 1 -7.24 -11.47 18.23
C HIS A 1 -6.86 -11.80 16.79
N PRO A 2 -7.06 -13.05 16.33
CA PRO A 2 -6.62 -13.50 14.99
C PRO A 2 -7.66 -13.31 13.87
N GLY A 3 -8.85 -12.77 14.17
CA GLY A 3 -9.89 -12.52 13.16
C GLY A 3 -9.69 -11.18 12.43
N LEU A 4 -10.34 -11.06 11.26
CA LEU A 4 -10.39 -9.78 10.54
C LEU A 4 -11.06 -8.72 11.40
N TYR A 5 -10.47 -7.53 11.39
CA TYR A 5 -11.07 -6.36 12.00
C TYR A 5 -12.26 -5.88 11.16
N PRO A 6 -13.32 -5.35 11.78
CA PRO A 6 -14.55 -4.95 11.07
C PRO A 6 -14.31 -3.85 10.02
N LYS A 7 -13.17 -3.16 10.09
CA LYS A 7 -12.74 -2.15 9.11
C LYS A 7 -11.21 -2.21 8.94
N VAL A 8 -10.77 -1.84 7.74
CA VAL A 8 -9.36 -1.62 7.40
C VAL A 8 -9.17 -0.15 7.08
N ILE A 9 -8.17 0.48 7.71
CA ILE A 9 -7.77 1.86 7.42
C ILE A 9 -6.69 1.82 6.36
N VAL A 10 -6.95 2.46 5.21
CA VAL A 10 -5.95 2.64 4.14
C VAL A 10 -5.50 4.09 4.16
N HIS A 11 -4.20 4.34 4.17
CA HIS A 11 -3.64 5.69 4.27
C HIS A 11 -2.35 5.87 3.45
N GLY A 12 -1.88 7.12 3.43
CA GLY A 12 -0.62 7.55 2.85
C GLY A 12 -0.14 8.86 3.47
N HIS A 13 0.55 9.71 2.70
CA HIS A 13 1.12 11.04 3.04
C HIS A 13 2.55 11.02 3.60
N THR A 14 2.85 10.08 4.50
CA THR A 14 4.20 9.86 5.00
C THR A 14 4.78 8.61 4.33
N PRO A 15 5.73 8.75 3.40
CA PRO A 15 6.17 7.65 2.55
C PRO A 15 6.96 6.62 3.34
N VAL A 16 6.83 5.36 2.90
CA VAL A 16 7.62 4.20 3.37
C VAL A 16 8.26 3.50 2.16
N PRO A 17 9.38 2.78 2.33
CA PRO A 17 10.05 2.12 1.20
C PRO A 17 9.19 1.06 0.49
N GLU A 18 8.32 0.38 1.24
CA GLU A 18 7.40 -0.65 0.76
C GLU A 18 6.03 -0.48 1.41
N ALA A 19 4.95 -0.87 0.72
CA ALA A 19 3.61 -0.81 1.28
C ALA A 19 3.50 -1.67 2.55
N GLU A 20 3.02 -1.08 3.64
CA GLU A 20 2.93 -1.75 4.94
C GLU A 20 1.54 -2.35 5.10
N VAL A 21 1.46 -3.67 5.33
CA VAL A 21 0.19 -4.37 5.55
C VAL A 21 0.10 -4.86 6.98
N MET A 22 -0.78 -4.23 7.77
CA MET A 22 -1.17 -4.67 9.11
C MET A 22 -2.61 -5.19 9.13
N ALA A 23 -3.01 -5.75 10.27
CA ALA A 23 -4.32 -6.38 10.41
C ALA A 23 -5.50 -5.41 10.20
N ASN A 24 -5.40 -4.15 10.64
CA ASN A 24 -6.43 -3.11 10.49
C ASN A 24 -5.92 -1.80 9.88
N ARG A 25 -4.65 -1.74 9.49
CA ARG A 25 -4.01 -0.55 8.90
C ARG A 25 -3.18 -0.97 7.69
N VAL A 26 -3.25 -0.23 6.59
CA VAL A 26 -2.42 -0.41 5.41
C VAL A 26 -1.90 0.96 4.95
N ASN A 27 -0.58 1.09 4.82
CA ASN A 27 0.05 2.25 4.19
C ASN A 27 0.42 1.90 2.74
N VAL A 28 -0.11 2.64 1.75
CA VAL A 28 0.21 2.46 0.33
C VAL A 28 1.09 3.58 -0.25
N ASP A 29 1.55 4.51 0.58
CA ASP A 29 2.43 5.59 0.14
C ASP A 29 3.88 5.13 0.02
N THR A 30 4.23 4.72 -1.20
CA THR A 30 5.58 4.31 -1.59
C THR A 30 6.29 5.37 -2.44
N LEU A 31 5.91 6.64 -2.28
CA LEU A 31 6.51 7.78 -2.97
C LEU A 31 6.49 7.66 -4.52
N ALA A 32 5.36 7.24 -5.08
CA ALA A 32 5.22 6.87 -6.50
C ALA A 32 5.75 7.92 -7.50
N TRP A 33 5.62 9.20 -7.18
CA TRP A 33 6.11 10.29 -8.05
C TRP A 33 7.63 10.26 -8.24
N HIS A 34 8.38 9.88 -7.20
CA HIS A 34 9.84 9.86 -7.21
C HIS A 34 10.35 8.47 -7.60
N SER A 35 9.78 7.42 -7.01
CA SER A 35 10.21 6.03 -7.26
C SER A 35 9.79 5.52 -8.64
N GLY A 36 8.73 6.10 -9.22
CA GLY A 36 8.06 5.56 -10.40
C GLY A 36 7.15 4.37 -10.10
N THR A 37 7.07 3.90 -8.86
CA THR A 37 6.29 2.71 -8.49
C THR A 37 4.99 3.11 -7.80
N LEU A 38 3.85 2.83 -8.45
CA LEU A 38 2.53 2.97 -7.86
C LEU A 38 2.13 1.68 -7.14
N SER A 39 1.82 1.79 -5.85
CA SER A 39 1.31 0.68 -5.02
C SER A 39 -0.21 0.75 -4.87
N ALA A 40 -0.88 -0.39 -4.89
CA ALA A 40 -2.32 -0.52 -4.68
C ALA A 40 -2.64 -1.70 -3.75
N LEU A 41 -3.58 -1.50 -2.82
CA LEU A 41 -4.11 -2.57 -1.98
C LEU A 41 -5.27 -3.28 -2.71
N VAL A 42 -5.21 -4.60 -2.78
CA VAL A 42 -6.34 -5.46 -3.15
C VAL A 42 -6.90 -6.11 -1.88
N VAL A 43 -8.23 -6.09 -1.76
CA VAL A 43 -8.96 -6.75 -0.68
C VAL A 43 -9.96 -7.73 -1.31
N ASP A 44 -9.80 -9.01 -1.00
CA ASP A 44 -10.72 -10.09 -1.43
C ASP A 44 -11.08 -10.94 -0.21
N GLY A 45 -12.27 -10.67 0.35
CA GLY A 45 -12.70 -11.24 1.63
C GLY A 45 -11.68 -10.98 2.75
N ALA A 46 -10.99 -12.05 3.18
CA ALA A 46 -9.97 -12.00 4.22
C ALA A 46 -8.56 -11.70 3.70
N GLU A 47 -8.34 -11.84 2.40
CA GLU A 47 -7.04 -11.69 1.77
C GLU A 47 -6.73 -10.21 1.55
N LYS A 48 -5.47 -9.85 1.83
CA LYS A 48 -4.88 -8.57 1.46
C LYS A 48 -3.61 -8.84 0.68
N ARG A 49 -3.49 -8.24 -0.49
CA ARG A 49 -2.26 -8.27 -1.28
C ARG A 49 -1.96 -6.91 -1.88
N ILE A 50 -0.68 -6.65 -2.13
CA ILE A 50 -0.22 -5.45 -2.81
C ILE A 50 -0.03 -5.75 -4.29
N LEU A 51 -0.57 -4.88 -5.13
CA LEU A 51 -0.20 -4.79 -6.54
C LEU A 51 0.72 -3.59 -6.72
N THR A 52 1.70 -3.75 -7.59
CA THR A 52 2.59 -2.67 -8.00
C THR A 52 2.54 -2.50 -9.50
N VAL A 53 2.67 -1.26 -9.95
CA VAL A 53 2.89 -0.90 -11.35
C VAL A 53 4.10 0.02 -11.41
N GLU A 54 5.06 -0.35 -12.24
CA GLU A 54 6.26 0.45 -12.49
C GLU A 54 6.04 1.38 -13.69
N GLY A 55 6.25 2.67 -13.46
CA GLY A 55 6.36 3.71 -14.48
C GLY A 55 7.82 4.14 -14.68
N ARG A 56 8.01 5.20 -15.46
CA ARG A 56 9.35 5.83 -15.56
C ARG A 56 9.62 6.63 -14.29
N PRO A 57 10.77 6.44 -13.62
CA PRO A 57 11.15 7.28 -12.49
C PRO A 57 11.24 8.74 -12.93
N PHE A 58 10.96 9.66 -12.00
CA PHE A 58 11.22 11.07 -12.24
C PHE A 58 12.72 11.28 -12.44
N GLN A 59 13.11 11.82 -13.60
CA GLN A 59 14.49 12.22 -13.90
C GLN A 59 14.62 13.71 -13.65
N SER A 60 15.56 14.10 -12.79
CA SER A 60 15.94 15.49 -12.52
C SER A 60 16.65 16.13 -13.71
#